data_AF-A0A2V7JD56-F1
#
_entry.id   AF-A0A2V7JD56-F1
#
_cell.length_a   1.000
_cell.length_b   1.000
_cell.length_c   1.000
_cell.angle_alpha   90.00
_cell.angle_beta   90.00
_cell.angle_gamma   90.00
#
_symmetry.space_group_name_H-M   'P 1'
#
loop_
_entity.id
_entity.type
_entity.pdbx_description
1 polymer ?
#
loop_
_entity_poly.entity_id
_entity_poly.type
_entity_poly.pdbx_seq_one_letter_code
_entity_poly.pdbx_strand_id
1 'polypeptide(L)'
;MSPGRACGAIQSRGSGSRALPRRAAVPADRTPGTIPAARDRRRRHPRPHDSRSRSGAGAGALRGRRGARDRGPDPHAARGYRECPRRVRQRRGRDYHGEPRIARAHPQAADLPADGILLARSCAGERPLLSPETGLAGHERHPDGRRRGACPPRCPRSGAAPARARKLPARGARRWRRCRHGRGRAAGADARLPRCRRDQRLAARRRAAVTRIYISAGEPSADAHAAAVATALRRRLGGGLELEALGGPSLERAGVRVLDRMEAYSVVGFVEALAKIPAHYRLLNRIKKSFSEKRYDLVILVDYPGYHLRAAAAAAAAGIPVLYYIAPQMWAWGPKRVRKLAPVNRLAVILPFEEAFFRERGVAATFVGHPLKDRPAPPPRAEARRLLGLDPARQTLGLFPGSRAQEVRRHWAIFREAAGRVAAARPDVQIIAAGAAASGAVYPDPGPIRVHQGDPLLVFAASDAGICKSGTTTLEAAIADVPMVITYRVHPISSYIAFRLIRVPWVGLVNLVAGYEVAPEFLQRRATPGALADGVLPLLDVDHPTTQRQREGLRLVRDRLGAPGAADRVADLAAELIR
;
A
#
# COMPACT_ATOMS: atom_id res chain seq x y z
N MET A 1 36.83 1.14 -48.05
CA MET A 1 36.82 2.37 -47.22
C MET A 1 35.73 3.28 -47.78
N SER A 2 34.94 3.95 -46.93
CA SER A 2 33.93 4.94 -47.36
C SER A 2 34.60 6.31 -47.55
N PRO A 3 34.08 7.22 -48.41
CA PRO A 3 32.91 8.03 -48.03
C PRO A 3 32.01 8.49 -49.21
N GLY A 4 30.99 9.31 -48.92
CA GLY A 4 30.63 10.42 -49.83
C GLY A 4 29.28 10.37 -50.56
N ARG A 5 28.38 11.28 -50.16
CA ARG A 5 27.09 11.63 -50.80
C ARG A 5 27.19 12.00 -52.29
N ALA A 6 26.13 11.72 -53.05
CA ALA A 6 25.63 12.58 -54.16
C ALA A 6 24.12 12.31 -54.42
N CYS A 7 23.47 13.17 -55.20
CA CYS A 7 22.02 13.14 -55.48
C CYS A 7 21.69 12.77 -56.94
N GLY A 8 20.46 12.32 -57.17
CA GLY A 8 19.84 12.20 -58.50
C GLY A 8 19.95 10.81 -59.13
N ALA A 9 19.00 10.37 -59.95
CA ALA A 9 17.68 10.93 -60.26
C ALA A 9 16.77 9.84 -60.85
N ILE A 10 15.47 10.13 -61.01
CA ILE A 10 14.67 9.83 -62.21
C ILE A 10 13.38 10.67 -62.13
N GLN A 11 12.93 11.19 -63.28
CA GLN A 11 11.75 12.04 -63.41
C GLN A 11 10.63 11.34 -64.20
N SER A 12 9.47 12.02 -64.26
CA SER A 12 8.40 11.87 -65.26
C SER A 12 7.42 10.70 -65.01
N ARG A 13 6.12 10.81 -65.33
CA ARG A 13 5.32 11.89 -65.97
C ARG A 13 4.04 12.17 -65.17
N GLY A 14 3.33 13.26 -65.47
CA GLY A 14 2.00 13.54 -64.91
C GLY A 14 1.20 14.59 -65.70
N SER A 15 -0.14 14.49 -65.62
CA SER A 15 -1.15 15.41 -66.19
C SER A 15 -2.56 14.90 -65.78
N GLY A 16 -3.55 15.68 -65.34
CA GLY A 16 -3.67 17.11 -64.97
C GLY A 16 -4.51 17.24 -63.66
N SER A 17 -4.63 18.39 -62.96
CA SER A 17 -5.10 19.74 -63.35
C SER A 17 -6.59 19.75 -63.75
N ARG A 18 -7.51 20.56 -63.17
CA ARG A 18 -7.51 21.63 -62.12
C ARG A 18 -8.94 21.69 -61.50
N ALA A 19 -9.23 22.27 -60.32
CA ALA A 19 -9.36 23.72 -60.05
C ALA A 19 -9.46 24.08 -58.52
N LEU A 20 -9.79 25.35 -58.20
CA LEU A 20 -9.61 26.10 -56.92
C LEU A 20 -10.62 27.30 -56.85
N PRO A 21 -10.65 28.27 -55.87
CA PRO A 21 -10.21 28.36 -54.45
C PRO A 21 -11.20 29.15 -53.47
N ARG A 22 -10.71 29.58 -52.28
CA ARG A 22 -11.16 30.67 -51.32
C ARG A 22 -12.21 30.27 -50.24
N ARG A 23 -12.04 30.56 -48.91
CA ARG A 23 -11.83 31.81 -48.08
C ARG A 23 -13.13 32.64 -47.90
N ALA A 24 -13.50 33.22 -46.74
CA ALA A 24 -13.05 33.15 -45.32
C ALA A 24 -14.02 33.95 -44.37
N ALA A 25 -13.74 34.01 -43.05
CA ALA A 25 -14.29 34.93 -42.00
C ALA A 25 -15.65 34.60 -41.29
N VAL A 26 -15.92 35.29 -40.15
CA VAL A 26 -16.89 34.94 -39.06
C VAL A 26 -17.30 36.18 -38.25
N PRO A 27 -18.60 36.40 -37.89
CA PRO A 27 -18.94 36.78 -36.49
C PRO A 27 -20.35 36.41 -35.92
N ALA A 28 -20.35 36.00 -34.64
CA ALA A 28 -21.24 36.34 -33.48
C ALA A 28 -22.81 36.40 -33.47
N ASP A 29 -23.34 35.84 -32.37
CA ASP A 29 -24.47 36.29 -31.48
C ASP A 29 -25.95 35.84 -31.70
N ARG A 30 -26.68 35.81 -30.56
CA ARG A 30 -28.14 35.77 -30.27
C ARG A 30 -28.87 34.44 -30.00
N THR A 31 -29.53 34.41 -28.82
CA THR A 31 -30.62 33.51 -28.37
C THR A 31 -32.00 34.04 -28.80
N PRO A 32 -33.06 33.21 -28.96
CA PRO A 32 -33.95 32.84 -27.83
C PRO A 32 -34.67 31.46 -27.98
N GLY A 33 -35.54 31.09 -27.02
CA GLY A 33 -36.56 30.04 -27.21
C GLY A 33 -36.96 29.26 -25.94
N THR A 34 -38.27 29.01 -25.74
CA THR A 34 -38.85 28.40 -24.51
C THR A 34 -39.99 27.41 -24.85
N ILE A 35 -40.37 26.55 -23.89
CA ILE A 35 -41.66 25.78 -23.82
C ILE A 35 -41.76 24.59 -24.84
N PRO A 36 -42.56 23.51 -24.61
CA PRO A 36 -43.44 23.16 -23.50
C PRO A 36 -43.07 21.88 -22.72
N ALA A 37 -43.80 21.62 -21.61
CA ALA A 37 -43.85 20.31 -20.94
C ALA A 37 -45.05 19.47 -21.43
N ALA A 38 -44.89 18.14 -21.47
CA ALA A 38 -45.98 17.19 -21.76
C ALA A 38 -46.76 16.77 -20.51
N ARG A 39 -48.04 16.40 -20.68
CA ARG A 39 -48.98 15.99 -19.62
C ARG A 39 -49.64 14.64 -19.95
N ASP A 40 -50.40 14.13 -18.98
CA ASP A 40 -51.39 13.04 -19.08
C ASP A 40 -50.86 11.58 -19.25
N ARG A 41 -51.51 10.52 -18.73
CA ARG A 41 -52.52 10.39 -17.63
C ARG A 41 -52.74 8.92 -17.26
N ARG A 42 -53.05 8.62 -15.97
CA ARG A 42 -53.97 7.57 -15.43
C ARG A 42 -53.83 7.53 -13.89
N ARG A 43 -54.76 8.09 -13.11
CA ARG A 43 -56.05 7.51 -12.63
C ARG A 43 -55.92 6.33 -11.64
N ARG A 44 -56.13 6.58 -10.33
CA ARG A 44 -57.36 6.25 -9.56
C ARG A 44 -57.33 6.82 -8.12
N HIS A 45 -58.45 6.69 -7.40
CA HIS A 45 -58.85 7.34 -6.14
C HIS A 45 -58.67 6.41 -4.91
N PRO A 46 -58.74 6.87 -3.62
CA PRO A 46 -59.90 7.55 -3.01
C PRO A 46 -59.61 8.77 -2.08
N ARG A 47 -60.66 9.19 -1.34
CA ARG A 47 -60.85 10.36 -0.45
C ARG A 47 -61.13 9.88 1.01
N PRO A 48 -61.58 10.72 1.98
CA PRO A 48 -61.05 12.00 2.52
C PRO A 48 -60.96 11.99 4.08
N HIS A 49 -60.55 13.10 4.71
CA HIS A 49 -61.34 13.77 5.77
C HIS A 49 -60.81 15.19 6.10
N ASP A 50 -61.67 16.02 6.69
CA ASP A 50 -61.45 17.42 7.13
C ASP A 50 -60.52 17.54 8.38
N SER A 51 -60.01 18.70 8.84
CA SER A 51 -60.68 20.03 8.86
C SER A 51 -59.78 21.28 9.06
N ARG A 52 -60.26 22.41 8.51
CA ARG A 52 -60.24 23.81 9.01
C ARG A 52 -58.92 24.53 9.38
N SER A 53 -58.58 25.52 8.52
CA SER A 53 -58.47 26.99 8.79
C SER A 53 -58.70 27.50 10.23
N ARG A 54 -58.15 28.63 10.74
CA ARG A 54 -57.67 29.95 10.19
C ARG A 54 -56.72 30.56 11.28
N SER A 55 -56.15 31.78 11.34
CA SER A 55 -56.01 33.06 10.59
C SER A 55 -54.88 33.86 11.29
N GLY A 56 -54.31 34.99 10.84
CA GLY A 56 -54.45 35.80 9.62
C GLY A 56 -54.07 37.29 9.86
N ALA A 57 -53.36 37.93 8.91
CA ALA A 57 -52.91 39.35 8.89
C ALA A 57 -51.89 39.81 9.98
N GLY A 58 -51.09 40.88 9.79
CA GLY A 58 -50.77 41.61 8.54
C GLY A 58 -50.25 43.05 8.78
N ALA A 59 -49.19 43.47 8.04
CA ALA A 59 -48.51 44.80 8.09
C ALA A 59 -47.90 45.18 9.48
N GLY A 60 -46.84 45.99 9.66
CA GLY A 60 -46.19 47.05 8.87
C GLY A 60 -46.21 48.35 9.71
N ALA A 61 -45.22 49.27 9.74
CA ALA A 61 -43.86 49.33 9.20
C ALA A 61 -43.05 50.46 9.93
N LEU A 62 -41.79 50.71 9.51
CA LEU A 62 -40.98 51.95 9.70
C LEU A 62 -40.35 52.33 11.07
N ARG A 63 -38.99 52.30 11.08
CA ARG A 63 -38.00 53.33 11.53
C ARG A 63 -38.07 54.03 12.91
N GLY A 64 -36.92 54.06 13.63
CA GLY A 64 -36.57 55.07 14.66
C GLY A 64 -35.77 54.52 15.87
N ARG A 65 -34.47 54.21 15.81
CA ARG A 65 -33.27 55.08 15.99
C ARG A 65 -33.12 55.80 17.36
N ARG A 66 -32.17 55.30 18.19
CA ARG A 66 -31.50 55.93 19.38
C ARG A 66 -32.39 56.12 20.64
N GLY A 67 -31.88 56.02 21.88
CA GLY A 67 -30.56 55.49 22.34
C GLY A 67 -30.16 55.94 23.76
N ALA A 68 -29.10 55.30 24.32
CA ALA A 68 -28.31 55.67 25.51
C ALA A 68 -28.94 55.57 26.94
N ARG A 69 -28.14 55.01 27.87
CA ARG A 69 -27.79 55.39 29.27
C ARG A 69 -28.92 55.82 30.26
N ASP A 70 -28.81 55.67 31.59
CA ASP A 70 -27.65 55.50 32.48
C ASP A 70 -28.05 54.89 33.86
N ARG A 71 -27.07 54.38 34.63
CA ARG A 71 -27.02 54.17 36.12
C ARG A 71 -28.14 53.43 36.91
N GLY A 72 -27.74 52.87 38.07
CA GLY A 72 -28.61 52.30 39.14
C GLY A 72 -28.89 53.32 40.27
N PRO A 73 -29.20 52.91 41.54
CA PRO A 73 -28.71 51.72 42.24
C PRO A 73 -29.76 50.89 43.07
N ASP A 74 -29.24 49.94 43.86
CA ASP A 74 -29.82 49.17 45.00
C ASP A 74 -30.32 50.08 46.17
N PRO A 75 -30.93 49.59 47.31
CA PRO A 75 -31.08 48.19 47.79
C PRO A 75 -32.46 47.79 48.41
N HIS A 76 -32.65 46.50 48.78
CA HIS A 76 -32.88 46.05 50.19
C HIS A 76 -33.35 44.58 50.38
N ALA A 77 -32.58 43.81 51.18
CA ALA A 77 -32.98 42.76 52.16
C ALA A 77 -33.84 41.53 51.69
N ALA A 78 -33.85 40.35 52.35
CA ALA A 78 -33.26 39.89 53.62
C ALA A 78 -33.02 38.34 53.62
N ARG A 79 -32.48 37.80 54.74
CA ARG A 79 -32.23 36.37 55.06
C ARG A 79 -31.04 35.72 54.31
N GLY A 80 -30.03 35.12 54.94
CA GLY A 80 -29.66 35.07 56.36
C GLY A 80 -29.86 33.70 57.03
N TYR A 81 -28.80 32.88 57.09
CA TYR A 81 -28.58 31.83 58.09
C TYR A 81 -27.06 31.61 58.29
N ARG A 82 -26.64 31.09 59.46
CA ARG A 82 -25.23 31.10 59.93
C ARG A 82 -24.40 29.88 59.52
N GLU A 83 -23.08 30.08 59.49
CA GLU A 83 -22.05 29.06 59.26
C GLU A 83 -21.75 28.19 60.49
N CYS A 84 -21.15 27.02 60.27
CA CYS A 84 -20.07 26.50 61.12
C CYS A 84 -19.11 25.59 60.31
N PRO A 85 -17.80 25.58 60.61
CA PRO A 85 -16.78 25.12 59.66
C PRO A 85 -16.38 23.64 59.80
N ARG A 86 -15.98 23.01 58.68
CA ARG A 86 -15.18 21.78 58.69
C ARG A 86 -13.98 21.87 57.74
N ARG A 87 -12.82 21.41 58.24
CA ARG A 87 -11.49 21.63 57.63
C ARG A 87 -11.35 20.97 56.26
N VAL A 88 -11.07 21.77 55.22
CA VAL A 88 -10.65 21.26 53.91
C VAL A 88 -9.21 20.72 54.02
N ARG A 89 -9.05 19.40 53.89
CA ARG A 89 -7.72 18.76 53.81
C ARG A 89 -7.15 19.02 52.42
N GLN A 90 -6.14 19.89 52.30
CA GLN A 90 -5.39 20.08 51.06
C GLN A 90 -4.80 18.74 50.58
N ARG A 91 -5.36 18.16 49.51
CA ARG A 91 -4.67 17.13 48.73
C ARG A 91 -3.78 17.85 47.72
N ARG A 92 -2.47 17.86 47.97
CA ARG A 92 -1.47 18.23 46.95
C ARG A 92 -1.73 17.43 45.68
N GLY A 93 -1.62 18.09 44.53
CA GLY A 93 -1.64 17.40 43.23
C GLY A 93 -0.54 16.34 43.18
N ARG A 94 -0.84 15.20 42.58
CA ARG A 94 0.19 14.27 42.10
C ARG A 94 0.27 14.42 40.60
N ASP A 95 1.35 15.04 40.13
CA ASP A 95 1.65 15.12 38.70
C ASP A 95 1.87 13.71 38.14
N TYR A 96 1.03 13.31 37.19
CA TYR A 96 1.12 12.01 36.53
C TYR A 96 2.21 12.00 35.45
N HIS A 97 3.46 12.19 35.87
CA HIS A 97 4.65 11.90 35.07
C HIS A 97 4.86 10.39 34.94
N GLY A 98 3.99 9.75 34.15
CA GLY A 98 4.03 8.31 33.85
C GLY A 98 4.19 8.05 32.36
N GLU A 99 5.42 7.87 31.89
CA GLU A 99 5.70 7.51 30.50
C GLU A 99 5.26 6.07 30.16
N PRO A 100 4.62 5.83 29.02
CA PRO A 100 4.67 4.53 28.38
C PRO A 100 6.05 4.37 27.72
N ARG A 101 7.05 3.90 28.48
CA ARG A 101 8.40 3.63 27.97
C ARG A 101 8.32 2.73 26.73
N ILE A 102 8.76 3.24 25.58
CA ILE A 102 9.15 2.39 24.44
C ILE A 102 10.37 1.60 24.91
N ALA A 103 10.36 0.28 24.71
CA ALA A 103 11.50 -0.54 25.11
C ALA A 103 12.75 -0.09 24.36
N ARG A 104 13.84 0.18 25.10
CA ARG A 104 15.17 0.31 24.49
C ARG A 104 15.54 -1.00 23.81
N ALA A 105 16.42 -0.94 22.81
CA ALA A 105 16.76 -2.06 21.94
C ALA A 105 17.11 -3.33 22.74
N HIS A 106 16.63 -4.48 22.25
CA HIS A 106 17.01 -5.78 22.79
C HIS A 106 18.52 -6.01 22.53
N PRO A 107 19.32 -6.36 23.55
CA PRO A 107 20.75 -6.61 23.37
C PRO A 107 21.00 -8.01 22.77
N GLN A 108 20.81 -8.12 21.46
CA GLN A 108 21.34 -9.22 20.63
C GLN A 108 22.01 -8.64 19.37
N ALA A 109 23.03 -7.82 19.63
CA ALA A 109 23.99 -7.30 18.67
C ALA A 109 25.38 -7.25 19.32
N ALA A 110 25.77 -8.37 19.93
CA ALA A 110 27.17 -8.74 20.10
C ALA A 110 27.64 -9.49 18.85
N ASP A 111 28.93 -9.75 18.73
CA ASP A 111 29.56 -10.54 17.66
C ASP A 111 29.56 -9.90 16.26
N LEU A 112 29.86 -8.60 16.20
CA LEU A 112 30.54 -7.97 15.05
C LEU A 112 31.75 -7.17 15.57
N PRO A 113 32.91 -7.18 14.86
CA PRO A 113 34.14 -6.56 15.34
C PRO A 113 34.04 -5.04 15.36
N ALA A 114 34.70 -4.42 16.35
CA ALA A 114 34.64 -2.99 16.61
C ALA A 114 35.94 -2.28 16.21
N ASP A 115 36.11 -2.03 14.92
CA ASP A 115 37.06 -1.03 14.42
C ASP A 115 36.33 0.32 14.26
N GLY A 116 36.85 1.35 14.92
CA GLY A 116 36.03 2.49 15.35
C GLY A 116 36.16 3.78 14.54
N ILE A 117 35.14 4.62 14.63
CA ILE A 117 35.21 6.06 14.35
C ILE A 117 34.61 6.80 15.54
N LEU A 118 35.37 7.70 16.17
CA LEU A 118 34.91 8.47 17.32
C LEU A 118 33.92 9.58 16.91
N LEU A 119 32.93 9.81 17.77
CA LEU A 119 32.09 11.00 17.72
C LEU A 119 32.83 12.18 18.37
N ALA A 120 33.26 13.15 17.55
CA ALA A 120 33.84 14.40 18.06
C ALA A 120 32.77 15.25 18.78
N ARG A 121 33.11 15.75 19.98
CA ARG A 121 32.38 16.83 20.67
C ARG A 121 33.05 18.17 20.36
N SER A 122 32.24 19.22 20.24
CA SER A 122 32.72 20.59 20.03
C SER A 122 33.22 21.23 21.33
N CYS A 123 34.46 21.72 21.31
CA CYS A 123 34.94 22.84 22.12
C CYS A 123 35.76 23.77 21.20
N ALA A 124 35.85 25.05 21.55
CA ALA A 124 36.63 26.05 20.82
C ALA A 124 37.89 26.44 21.61
N GLY A 125 38.95 26.87 20.93
CA GLY A 125 40.15 27.40 21.58
C GLY A 125 41.44 27.26 20.78
N GLU A 126 41.76 28.30 20.00
CA GLU A 126 43.13 28.74 19.66
C GLU A 126 44.02 27.81 18.78
N ARG A 127 45.28 28.24 18.59
CA ARG A 127 46.19 27.99 17.44
C ARG A 127 47.66 27.98 17.93
N PRO A 128 48.69 27.70 17.08
CA PRO A 128 48.79 26.75 15.96
C PRO A 128 50.08 25.88 16.04
N LEU A 129 50.32 24.97 15.08
CA LEU A 129 51.57 24.83 14.26
C LEU A 129 51.84 23.41 13.72
N LEU A 130 52.71 23.38 12.69
CA LEU A 130 53.49 22.26 12.13
C LEU A 130 52.76 21.08 11.43
N SER A 131 52.91 21.10 10.10
CA SER A 131 53.15 19.93 9.23
C SER A 131 54.70 19.71 9.15
N PRO A 132 55.31 18.78 8.35
CA PRO A 132 54.77 18.02 7.21
C PRO A 132 55.29 16.56 7.02
N GLU A 133 54.99 15.98 5.84
CA GLU A 133 55.62 14.77 5.23
C GLU A 133 55.35 13.41 5.92
N THR A 134 55.44 12.23 5.28
CA THR A 134 55.53 11.74 3.87
C THR A 134 54.73 10.40 3.82
N GLY A 135 54.50 9.65 2.74
CA GLY A 135 54.82 9.76 1.32
C GLY A 135 54.69 8.40 0.60
N LEU A 136 54.01 8.38 -0.55
CA LEU A 136 54.13 7.40 -1.66
C LEU A 136 53.65 5.92 -1.52
N ALA A 137 53.48 5.35 -2.72
CA ALA A 137 53.11 4.00 -3.21
C ALA A 137 53.37 2.76 -2.30
N GLY A 138 52.67 1.63 -2.42
CA GLY A 138 51.68 1.21 -3.45
C GLY A 138 52.25 0.18 -4.44
N HIS A 139 51.60 -0.98 -4.61
CA HIS A 139 51.92 -1.91 -5.71
C HIS A 139 50.79 -2.91 -6.00
N GLU A 140 50.60 -3.24 -7.29
CA GLU A 140 49.74 -4.33 -7.76
C GLU A 140 50.47 -5.68 -7.68
N ARG A 141 49.72 -6.81 -7.58
CA ARG A 141 49.64 -7.84 -8.65
C ARG A 141 48.71 -9.03 -8.35
N HIS A 142 48.05 -9.48 -9.40
CA HIS A 142 47.41 -10.79 -9.63
C HIS A 142 48.37 -11.63 -10.55
N PRO A 143 48.10 -12.87 -10.99
CA PRO A 143 47.03 -13.83 -10.66
C PRO A 143 47.46 -15.33 -10.52
N ASP A 144 46.45 -16.19 -10.30
CA ASP A 144 46.32 -17.62 -10.70
C ASP A 144 47.28 -18.70 -10.14
N GLY A 145 46.77 -19.93 -10.01
CA GLY A 145 47.47 -21.09 -9.45
C GLY A 145 46.53 -22.30 -9.27
N ARG A 146 46.75 -23.39 -10.02
CA ARG A 146 45.79 -24.50 -10.17
C ARG A 146 46.20 -25.82 -9.50
N ARG A 147 45.17 -26.53 -9.01
CA ARG A 147 44.98 -28.01 -8.97
C ARG A 147 45.65 -28.90 -7.87
N ARG A 148 44.76 -29.71 -7.27
CA ARG A 148 44.87 -31.16 -6.92
C ARG A 148 45.78 -31.61 -5.76
N GLY A 149 45.21 -32.43 -4.89
CA GLY A 149 45.85 -33.24 -3.83
C GLY A 149 44.76 -33.93 -2.99
N ALA A 150 45.02 -35.10 -2.38
CA ALA A 150 43.97 -35.90 -1.74
C ALA A 150 44.37 -36.56 -0.41
N CYS A 151 43.36 -36.77 0.45
CA CYS A 151 43.29 -37.63 1.64
C CYS A 151 44.14 -37.29 2.91
N PRO A 152 43.54 -37.27 4.11
CA PRO A 152 44.23 -37.26 5.42
C PRO A 152 44.44 -38.70 5.94
N PRO A 153 45.17 -38.92 7.07
CA PRO A 153 44.44 -39.12 8.35
C PRO A 153 45.23 -38.83 9.66
N ARG A 154 44.51 -38.48 10.76
CA ARG A 154 44.47 -39.20 12.09
C ARG A 154 44.01 -38.30 13.26
N CYS A 155 43.49 -38.95 14.32
CA CYS A 155 43.09 -38.36 15.60
C CYS A 155 43.95 -38.92 16.76
N PRO A 156 43.89 -38.29 17.95
CA PRO A 156 43.51 -38.99 19.20
C PRO A 156 42.04 -38.66 19.59
N ARG A 157 41.19 -39.50 20.23
CA ARG A 157 41.27 -40.23 21.52
C ARG A 157 41.39 -39.29 22.75
N SER A 158 40.68 -39.46 23.87
CA SER A 158 39.51 -40.30 24.28
C SER A 158 39.09 -39.91 25.73
N GLY A 159 37.91 -40.24 26.32
CA GLY A 159 36.71 -40.98 25.88
C GLY A 159 35.86 -41.44 27.10
N ALA A 160 34.75 -42.18 26.88
CA ALA A 160 33.85 -42.84 27.86
C ALA A 160 32.94 -41.92 28.73
N ALA A 161 31.59 -42.06 28.83
CA ALA A 161 30.62 -43.18 29.02
C ALA A 161 30.23 -43.40 30.51
N PRO A 162 29.11 -44.08 30.91
CA PRO A 162 28.01 -44.75 30.18
C PRO A 162 26.63 -44.04 30.32
N ALA A 163 25.63 -44.13 29.43
CA ALA A 163 24.92 -45.28 28.82
C ALA A 163 23.92 -46.03 29.73
N ARG A 164 22.61 -45.91 29.43
CA ARG A 164 21.54 -46.88 29.81
C ARG A 164 20.53 -47.00 28.67
N ALA A 165 20.32 -48.22 28.19
CA ALA A 165 19.22 -48.61 27.29
C ALA A 165 18.69 -49.99 27.71
N ARG A 166 17.38 -50.24 27.56
CA ARG A 166 16.76 -51.54 27.88
C ARG A 166 16.15 -52.18 26.63
N LYS A 167 16.23 -53.51 26.55
CA LYS A 167 15.74 -54.33 25.43
C LYS A 167 14.29 -54.76 25.62
N LEU A 168 13.69 -55.17 24.50
CA LEU A 168 12.44 -55.93 24.38
C LEU A 168 12.48 -57.24 25.19
N PRO A 169 11.30 -57.84 25.43
CA PRO A 169 11.10 -59.22 25.03
C PRO A 169 9.85 -59.42 24.15
N ALA A 170 9.86 -60.46 23.32
CA ALA A 170 8.69 -60.96 22.60
C ALA A 170 8.59 -62.48 22.78
N ARG A 171 7.42 -62.98 23.19
CA ARG A 171 7.03 -64.40 23.23
C ARG A 171 5.52 -64.50 23.02
N GLY A 172 5.06 -65.45 22.20
CA GLY A 172 3.62 -65.59 21.92
C GLY A 172 3.22 -66.47 20.74
N ALA A 173 4.02 -67.46 20.36
CA ALA A 173 3.63 -68.39 19.28
C ALA A 173 2.65 -69.46 19.78
N ARG A 174 1.57 -69.72 19.02
CA ARG A 174 0.78 -70.96 19.11
C ARG A 174 0.69 -71.64 17.75
N ARG A 175 0.65 -72.97 17.75
CA ARG A 175 0.81 -73.83 16.58
C ARG A 175 -0.52 -74.17 15.89
N TRP A 176 -0.46 -74.22 14.56
CA TRP A 176 -1.03 -75.26 13.67
C TRP A 176 -2.53 -75.62 13.78
N ARG A 177 -3.20 -75.58 12.63
CA ARG A 177 -3.73 -76.82 12.01
C ARG A 177 -3.63 -76.72 10.48
N ARG A 178 -3.18 -77.80 9.83
CA ARG A 178 -3.34 -78.03 8.39
C ARG A 178 -4.56 -78.93 8.20
N CYS A 179 -5.41 -78.60 7.22
CA CYS A 179 -6.23 -79.59 6.52
C CYS A 179 -5.93 -79.48 5.01
N ARG A 180 -5.98 -80.61 4.31
CA ARG A 180 -5.76 -80.74 2.86
C ARG A 180 -7.06 -81.17 2.19
N HIS A 181 -7.07 -81.04 0.86
CA HIS A 181 -8.02 -81.62 -0.10
C HIS A 181 -9.33 -80.85 -0.30
N GLY A 182 -9.87 -80.99 -1.52
CA GLY A 182 -10.83 -80.07 -2.13
C GLY A 182 -10.51 -79.76 -3.60
N ARG A 183 -10.11 -80.77 -4.40
CA ARG A 183 -10.02 -80.61 -5.87
C ARG A 183 -11.44 -80.70 -6.45
N GLY A 184 -12.09 -79.57 -6.65
CA GLY A 184 -13.34 -79.46 -7.41
C GLY A 184 -13.10 -78.82 -8.78
N ARG A 185 -13.44 -79.51 -9.88
CA ARG A 185 -13.61 -78.88 -11.19
C ARG A 185 -15.07 -78.43 -11.31
N ALA A 186 -15.29 -77.17 -11.65
CA ALA A 186 -16.54 -76.68 -12.23
C ALA A 186 -16.19 -75.55 -13.21
N ALA A 187 -16.89 -75.50 -14.35
CA ALA A 187 -16.74 -74.43 -15.34
C ALA A 187 -17.91 -73.44 -15.21
N GLY A 188 -17.69 -72.17 -15.56
CA GLY A 188 -18.79 -71.20 -15.59
C GLY A 188 -18.39 -69.74 -15.84
N ALA A 189 -18.89 -69.21 -16.96
CA ALA A 189 -19.22 -67.80 -17.24
C ALA A 189 -18.12 -66.70 -17.30
N ASP A 190 -18.40 -65.74 -18.19
CA ASP A 190 -17.68 -64.50 -18.49
C ASP A 190 -17.27 -63.64 -17.28
N ALA A 191 -16.07 -63.06 -17.35
CA ALA A 191 -15.69 -61.86 -16.60
C ALA A 191 -14.67 -61.01 -17.39
N ARG A 192 -15.11 -60.33 -18.46
CA ARG A 192 -14.25 -59.38 -19.21
C ARG A 192 -13.86 -58.19 -18.32
N LEU A 193 -12.63 -58.20 -17.80
CA LEU A 193 -12.09 -57.14 -16.96
C LEU A 193 -12.14 -55.78 -17.70
N PRO A 194 -12.85 -54.75 -17.18
CA PRO A 194 -13.06 -53.51 -17.92
C PRO A 194 -11.80 -52.63 -17.93
N ARG A 195 -11.05 -52.67 -19.04
CA ARG A 195 -10.04 -51.66 -19.44
C ARG A 195 -10.71 -50.30 -19.73
N CYS A 196 -11.33 -49.68 -18.73
CA CYS A 196 -12.08 -48.42 -18.91
C CYS A 196 -12.07 -47.50 -17.67
N ARG A 197 -11.00 -47.54 -16.84
CA ARG A 197 -10.79 -46.56 -15.74
C ARG A 197 -9.46 -45.80 -15.81
N ARG A 198 -8.48 -46.27 -16.59
CA ARG A 198 -7.21 -45.54 -16.79
C ARG A 198 -7.35 -44.52 -17.92
N ASP A 199 -7.88 -44.95 -19.07
CA ASP A 199 -8.01 -44.12 -20.26
C ASP A 199 -9.05 -43.00 -20.10
N GLN A 200 -10.10 -43.19 -19.30
CA GLN A 200 -11.04 -42.12 -18.94
C GLN A 200 -10.35 -40.92 -18.25
N ARG A 201 -9.26 -41.15 -17.49
CA ARG A 201 -8.46 -40.06 -16.88
C ARG A 201 -7.52 -39.35 -17.87
N LEU A 202 -7.20 -39.95 -19.02
CA LEU A 202 -6.47 -39.28 -20.10
C LEU A 202 -7.43 -38.62 -21.10
N ALA A 203 -8.55 -39.25 -21.43
CA ALA A 203 -9.58 -38.70 -22.31
C ALA A 203 -10.22 -37.41 -21.74
N ALA A 204 -10.47 -37.37 -20.43
CA ALA A 204 -10.93 -36.17 -19.74
C ALA A 204 -9.95 -34.98 -19.82
N ARG A 205 -8.67 -35.23 -20.12
CA ARG A 205 -7.61 -34.21 -20.24
C ARG A 205 -7.42 -33.69 -21.68
N ARG A 206 -8.35 -33.97 -22.60
CA ARG A 206 -8.22 -33.58 -24.03
C ARG A 206 -9.39 -32.82 -24.66
N ARG A 207 -10.31 -32.26 -23.85
CA ARG A 207 -10.98 -31.01 -24.24
C ARG A 207 -10.02 -29.84 -23.99
N ALA A 208 -10.07 -28.82 -24.83
CA ALA A 208 -9.45 -27.53 -24.53
C ALA A 208 -10.26 -26.87 -23.38
N ALA A 209 -9.90 -27.21 -22.15
CA ALA A 209 -10.60 -26.74 -20.96
C ALA A 209 -10.33 -25.24 -20.76
N VAL A 210 -11.38 -24.43 -20.94
CA VAL A 210 -11.32 -22.99 -20.67
C VAL A 210 -11.01 -22.79 -19.19
N THR A 211 -9.81 -22.28 -18.91
CA THR A 211 -9.32 -22.00 -17.56
C THR A 211 -10.07 -20.79 -17.02
N ARG A 212 -10.74 -20.95 -15.88
CA ARG A 212 -11.56 -19.93 -15.23
C ARG A 212 -10.86 -19.44 -13.97
N ILE A 213 -10.35 -18.20 -13.99
CA ILE A 213 -9.72 -17.59 -12.81
C ILE A 213 -10.65 -16.51 -12.26
N TYR A 214 -10.93 -16.59 -10.95
CA TYR A 214 -11.62 -15.54 -10.23
C TYR A 214 -10.62 -14.60 -9.55
N ILE A 215 -10.71 -13.30 -9.84
CA ILE A 215 -9.84 -12.26 -9.29
C ILE A 215 -10.64 -11.37 -8.33
N SER A 216 -10.05 -10.99 -7.19
CA SER A 216 -10.75 -10.20 -6.17
C SER A 216 -9.90 -9.02 -5.70
N ALA A 217 -10.39 -7.80 -5.94
CA ALA A 217 -9.77 -6.53 -5.56
C ALA A 217 -10.81 -5.61 -4.88
N GLY A 218 -10.50 -5.14 -3.67
CA GLY A 218 -11.45 -4.38 -2.84
C GLY A 218 -11.24 -2.86 -2.79
N GLU A 219 -10.22 -2.32 -3.46
CA GLU A 219 -9.93 -0.88 -3.52
C GLU A 219 -9.11 -0.50 -4.77
N PRO A 220 -9.04 0.80 -5.17
CA PRO A 220 -8.42 1.21 -6.44
C PRO A 220 -6.96 0.80 -6.66
N SER A 221 -6.13 0.75 -5.60
CA SER A 221 -4.74 0.27 -5.74
C SER A 221 -4.71 -1.24 -6.06
N ALA A 222 -5.52 -2.02 -5.36
CA ALA A 222 -5.67 -3.45 -5.61
C ALA A 222 -6.25 -3.73 -7.01
N ASP A 223 -7.21 -2.92 -7.48
CA ASP A 223 -7.78 -3.01 -8.84
C ASP A 223 -6.72 -2.76 -9.92
N ALA A 224 -5.88 -1.73 -9.77
CA ALA A 224 -4.77 -1.46 -10.68
C ALA A 224 -3.72 -2.60 -10.69
N HIS A 225 -3.35 -3.13 -9.53
CA HIS A 225 -2.42 -4.26 -9.43
C HIS A 225 -3.03 -5.56 -9.99
N ALA A 226 -4.32 -5.81 -9.75
CA ALA A 226 -5.06 -6.95 -10.30
C ALA A 226 -5.18 -6.87 -11.83
N ALA A 227 -5.41 -5.69 -12.40
CA ALA A 227 -5.46 -5.46 -13.84
C ALA A 227 -4.12 -5.74 -14.53
N ALA A 228 -2.99 -5.39 -13.89
CA ALA A 228 -1.66 -5.74 -14.39
C ALA A 228 -1.45 -7.26 -14.40
N VAL A 229 -1.84 -7.97 -13.33
CA VAL A 229 -1.76 -9.44 -13.24
C VAL A 229 -2.68 -10.11 -14.27
N ALA A 230 -3.91 -9.63 -14.45
CA ALA A 230 -4.84 -10.10 -15.47
C ALA A 230 -4.26 -9.97 -16.89
N THR A 231 -3.56 -8.86 -17.15
CA THR A 231 -2.86 -8.63 -18.43
C THR A 231 -1.70 -9.61 -18.62
N ALA A 232 -0.87 -9.83 -17.60
CA ALA A 232 0.22 -10.80 -17.65
C ALA A 232 -0.27 -12.25 -17.83
N LEU A 233 -1.35 -12.64 -17.14
CA LEU A 233 -2.01 -13.94 -17.30
C LEU A 233 -2.49 -14.16 -18.73
N ARG A 234 -3.14 -13.16 -19.36
CA ARG A 234 -3.59 -13.25 -20.75
C ARG A 234 -2.45 -13.45 -21.74
N ARG A 235 -1.30 -12.77 -21.55
CA ARG A 235 -0.10 -12.98 -22.38
C ARG A 235 0.46 -14.41 -22.31
N ARG A 236 0.22 -15.14 -21.22
CA ARG A 236 0.88 -16.42 -20.92
C ARG A 236 -0.01 -17.66 -21.05
N LEU A 237 -1.31 -17.53 -20.75
CA LEU A 237 -2.29 -18.63 -20.86
C LEU A 237 -3.11 -18.54 -22.17
N GLY A 238 -3.06 -17.40 -22.87
CA GLY A 238 -3.64 -17.24 -24.20
C GLY A 238 -5.17 -17.27 -24.25
N GLY A 239 -5.71 -17.63 -25.42
CA GLY A 239 -7.15 -17.55 -25.73
C GLY A 239 -8.06 -18.52 -24.96
N GLY A 240 -7.51 -19.42 -24.15
CA GLY A 240 -8.27 -20.36 -23.30
C GLY A 240 -8.64 -19.83 -21.91
N LEU A 241 -8.47 -18.53 -21.65
CA LEU A 241 -8.56 -17.94 -20.32
C LEU A 241 -9.81 -17.05 -20.14
N GLU A 242 -10.75 -17.51 -19.31
CA GLU A 242 -11.84 -16.67 -18.78
C GLU A 242 -11.43 -16.04 -17.43
N LEU A 243 -11.57 -14.72 -17.33
CA LEU A 243 -11.31 -13.95 -16.11
C LEU A 243 -12.61 -13.31 -15.61
N GLU A 244 -13.01 -13.64 -14.38
CA GLU A 244 -14.16 -13.06 -13.68
C GLU A 244 -13.69 -12.35 -12.40
N ALA A 245 -14.33 -11.25 -11.97
CA ALA A 245 -13.82 -10.49 -10.83
C ALA A 245 -14.83 -9.76 -9.92
N LEU A 246 -14.42 -9.55 -8.66
CA LEU A 246 -14.76 -8.34 -7.88
C LEU A 246 -13.64 -7.33 -8.15
N GLY A 247 -13.99 -6.13 -8.61
CA GLY A 247 -12.99 -5.14 -9.03
C GLY A 247 -13.61 -3.83 -9.46
N GLY A 248 -12.87 -3.02 -10.21
CA GLY A 248 -13.37 -1.75 -10.73
C GLY A 248 -12.82 -1.42 -12.12
N PRO A 249 -12.74 -0.12 -12.47
CA PRO A 249 -12.47 0.31 -13.84
C PRO A 249 -11.15 -0.17 -14.44
N SER A 250 -10.16 -0.59 -13.65
CA SER A 250 -8.88 -1.10 -14.19
C SER A 250 -8.98 -2.55 -14.62
N LEU A 251 -9.67 -3.40 -13.84
CA LEU A 251 -10.02 -4.75 -14.27
C LEU A 251 -10.97 -4.72 -15.48
N GLU A 252 -11.94 -3.80 -15.52
CA GLU A 252 -12.79 -3.58 -16.70
C GLU A 252 -11.95 -3.18 -17.93
N ARG A 253 -11.00 -2.23 -17.80
CA ARG A 253 -10.08 -1.83 -18.88
C ARG A 253 -9.10 -2.93 -19.30
N ALA A 254 -8.71 -3.84 -18.41
CA ALA A 254 -7.97 -5.05 -18.76
C ALA A 254 -8.84 -6.12 -19.45
N GLY A 255 -10.14 -5.85 -19.64
CA GLY A 255 -11.11 -6.72 -20.29
C GLY A 255 -11.54 -7.92 -19.43
N VAL A 256 -11.45 -7.81 -18.10
CA VAL A 256 -11.91 -8.82 -17.14
C VAL A 256 -13.41 -8.66 -16.91
N ARG A 257 -14.16 -9.76 -16.80
CA ARG A 257 -15.60 -9.74 -16.53
C ARG A 257 -15.85 -9.42 -15.05
N VAL A 258 -15.96 -8.13 -14.72
CA VAL A 258 -16.33 -7.68 -13.38
C VAL A 258 -17.79 -8.06 -13.08
N LEU A 259 -17.98 -8.99 -12.15
CA LEU A 259 -19.27 -9.46 -11.63
C LEU A 259 -19.82 -8.54 -10.54
N ASP A 260 -18.93 -7.85 -9.83
CA ASP A 260 -19.22 -6.97 -8.70
C ASP A 260 -18.26 -5.77 -8.72
N ARG A 261 -18.84 -4.57 -8.67
CA ARG A 261 -18.08 -3.31 -8.60
C ARG A 261 -17.67 -2.97 -7.17
N MET A 262 -16.37 -2.77 -6.96
CA MET A 262 -15.76 -2.49 -5.64
C MET A 262 -16.29 -1.20 -5.00
N GLU A 263 -16.79 -0.26 -5.79
CA GLU A 263 -17.40 1.01 -5.36
C GLU A 263 -18.66 0.78 -4.50
N ALA A 264 -19.39 -0.31 -4.74
CA ALA A 264 -20.56 -0.67 -3.94
C ALA A 264 -20.19 -1.08 -2.49
N TYR A 265 -18.94 -1.51 -2.27
CA TYR A 265 -18.43 -2.05 -1.00
C TYR A 265 -17.37 -1.15 -0.34
N SER A 266 -16.74 -0.27 -1.12
CA SER A 266 -15.83 0.78 -0.65
C SER A 266 -16.53 1.77 0.28
N VAL A 267 -15.78 2.37 1.22
CA VAL A 267 -16.38 3.16 2.32
C VAL A 267 -15.50 4.36 2.72
N VAL A 268 -16.12 5.50 3.06
CA VAL A 268 -15.43 6.77 3.36
C VAL A 268 -15.54 7.16 4.85
N GLY A 269 -16.02 6.25 5.71
CA GLY A 269 -16.13 6.47 7.16
C GLY A 269 -16.29 5.20 8.00
N PHE A 270 -16.11 5.33 9.31
CA PHE A 270 -16.25 4.22 10.27
C PHE A 270 -17.72 3.84 10.52
N VAL A 271 -18.64 4.83 10.55
CA VAL A 271 -20.07 4.60 10.72
C VAL A 271 -20.69 4.00 9.46
N GLU A 272 -20.34 4.54 8.29
CA GLU A 272 -20.69 3.99 6.97
C GLU A 272 -20.21 2.53 6.82
N ALA A 273 -19.06 2.17 7.42
CA ALA A 273 -18.52 0.82 7.32
C ALA A 273 -19.43 -0.21 7.99
N LEU A 274 -20.05 0.15 9.12
CA LEU A 274 -21.07 -0.70 9.76
C LEU A 274 -22.31 -0.87 8.85
N ALA A 275 -22.79 0.21 8.23
CA ALA A 275 -23.92 0.15 7.30
C ALA A 275 -23.66 -0.74 6.07
N LYS A 276 -22.39 -0.89 5.65
CA LYS A 276 -21.96 -1.75 4.54
C LYS A 276 -21.67 -3.21 4.95
N ILE A 277 -21.68 -3.57 6.24
CA ILE A 277 -21.45 -4.96 6.69
C ILE A 277 -22.43 -5.98 6.06
N PRO A 278 -23.76 -5.72 5.98
CA PRO A 278 -24.70 -6.66 5.35
C PRO A 278 -24.40 -6.90 3.86
N ALA A 279 -23.95 -5.88 3.13
CA ALA A 279 -23.58 -6.01 1.72
C ALA A 279 -22.36 -6.92 1.54
N HIS A 280 -21.34 -6.79 2.40
CA HIS A 280 -20.17 -7.68 2.41
C HIS A 280 -20.53 -9.14 2.69
N TYR A 281 -21.49 -9.40 3.60
CA TYR A 281 -21.95 -10.76 3.86
C TYR A 281 -22.77 -11.35 2.70
N ARG A 282 -23.61 -10.55 2.02
CA ARG A 282 -24.32 -10.97 0.79
C ARG A 282 -23.34 -11.34 -0.32
N LEU A 283 -22.35 -10.48 -0.58
CA LEU A 283 -21.24 -10.73 -1.50
C LEU A 283 -20.52 -12.04 -1.16
N LEU A 284 -20.08 -12.21 0.10
CA LEU A 284 -19.39 -13.42 0.54
C LEU A 284 -20.23 -14.69 0.34
N ASN A 285 -21.54 -14.64 0.57
CA ASN A 285 -22.41 -15.81 0.41
C ASN A 285 -22.64 -16.19 -1.07
N ARG A 286 -22.79 -15.21 -1.97
CA ARG A 286 -22.83 -15.46 -3.42
C ARG A 286 -21.51 -16.03 -3.94
N ILE A 287 -20.39 -15.51 -3.47
CA ILE A 287 -19.03 -15.97 -3.81
C ILE A 287 -18.82 -17.41 -3.33
N LYS A 288 -19.18 -17.71 -2.06
CA LYS A 288 -19.22 -19.09 -1.53
C LYS A 288 -20.03 -20.04 -2.41
N LYS A 289 -21.21 -19.63 -2.88
CA LYS A 289 -22.03 -20.46 -3.79
C LYS A 289 -21.27 -20.74 -5.08
N SER A 290 -20.74 -19.71 -5.73
CA SER A 290 -19.96 -19.84 -6.97
C SER A 290 -18.69 -20.70 -6.83
N PHE A 291 -18.06 -20.68 -5.64
CA PHE A 291 -16.95 -21.58 -5.31
C PHE A 291 -17.43 -23.01 -5.07
N SER A 292 -18.55 -23.24 -4.38
CA SER A 292 -19.13 -24.58 -4.17
C SER A 292 -19.61 -25.24 -5.47
N GLU A 293 -20.00 -24.44 -6.47
CA GLU A 293 -20.29 -24.85 -7.85
C GLU A 293 -19.02 -25.25 -8.64
N LYS A 294 -17.83 -25.09 -8.06
CA LYS A 294 -16.51 -25.37 -8.67
C LYS A 294 -16.30 -24.71 -10.04
N ARG A 295 -16.75 -23.46 -10.17
CA ARG A 295 -16.66 -22.66 -11.41
C ARG A 295 -15.28 -22.14 -11.76
N TYR A 296 -14.29 -22.26 -10.88
CA TYR A 296 -12.96 -21.67 -11.08
C TYR A 296 -11.85 -22.66 -10.77
N ASP A 297 -10.79 -22.63 -11.58
CA ASP A 297 -9.58 -23.42 -11.42
C ASP A 297 -8.57 -22.74 -10.48
N LEU A 298 -8.66 -21.41 -10.31
CA LEU A 298 -7.83 -20.62 -9.40
C LEU A 298 -8.60 -19.41 -8.86
N VAL A 299 -8.34 -19.06 -7.60
CA VAL A 299 -8.76 -17.78 -6.99
C VAL A 299 -7.52 -16.92 -6.71
N ILE A 300 -7.51 -15.69 -7.22
CA ILE A 300 -6.48 -14.67 -6.97
C ILE A 300 -7.07 -13.55 -6.10
N LEU A 301 -6.51 -13.36 -4.92
CA LEU A 301 -6.94 -12.33 -3.95
C LEU A 301 -5.87 -11.23 -3.88
N VAL A 302 -6.26 -9.96 -4.02
CA VAL A 302 -5.31 -8.82 -4.01
C VAL A 302 -5.58 -7.91 -2.82
N ASP A 303 -4.63 -7.84 -1.87
CA ASP A 303 -4.71 -7.11 -0.60
C ASP A 303 -6.04 -7.38 0.17
N TYR A 304 -6.74 -6.36 0.65
CA TYR A 304 -8.08 -6.34 1.25
C TYR A 304 -8.40 -7.47 2.28
N PRO A 305 -7.56 -7.66 3.32
CA PRO A 305 -7.64 -8.79 4.28
C PRO A 305 -8.94 -8.94 5.07
N GLY A 306 -9.75 -7.89 5.22
CA GLY A 306 -11.01 -7.96 5.98
C GLY A 306 -12.03 -8.93 5.35
N TYR A 307 -12.03 -8.99 4.02
CA TYR A 307 -12.88 -9.86 3.22
C TYR A 307 -12.10 -11.06 2.64
N HIS A 308 -10.91 -10.84 2.08
CA HIS A 308 -10.15 -11.89 1.40
C HIS A 308 -9.73 -13.07 2.30
N LEU A 309 -9.45 -12.86 3.60
CA LEU A 309 -9.20 -13.99 4.52
C LEU A 309 -10.42 -14.92 4.71
N ARG A 310 -11.65 -14.43 4.43
CA ARG A 310 -12.87 -15.26 4.41
C ARG A 310 -13.13 -15.89 3.04
N ALA A 311 -12.75 -15.21 1.95
CA ALA A 311 -12.82 -15.75 0.60
C ALA A 311 -11.82 -16.92 0.40
N ALA A 312 -10.59 -16.79 0.86
CA ALA A 312 -9.57 -17.85 0.84
C ALA A 312 -10.06 -19.13 1.54
N ALA A 313 -10.62 -18.99 2.75
CA ALA A 313 -11.20 -20.10 3.49
C ALA A 313 -12.37 -20.77 2.76
N ALA A 314 -13.18 -20.02 2.01
CA ALA A 314 -14.27 -20.56 1.20
C ALA A 314 -13.77 -21.29 -0.06
N ALA A 315 -12.75 -20.75 -0.75
CA ALA A 315 -12.16 -21.36 -1.93
C ALA A 315 -11.45 -22.68 -1.59
N ALA A 316 -10.62 -22.69 -0.53
CA ALA A 316 -9.96 -23.89 -0.05
C ALA A 316 -10.97 -24.97 0.41
N ALA A 317 -12.09 -24.58 1.05
CA ALA A 317 -13.15 -25.52 1.43
C ALA A 317 -13.89 -26.13 0.21
N ALA A 318 -13.90 -25.45 -0.94
CA ALA A 318 -14.38 -26.02 -2.21
C ALA A 318 -13.31 -26.85 -2.94
N GLY A 319 -12.05 -26.81 -2.48
CA GLY A 319 -10.90 -27.43 -3.12
C GLY A 319 -10.33 -26.63 -4.31
N ILE A 320 -10.60 -25.33 -4.39
CA ILE A 320 -10.03 -24.42 -5.39
C ILE A 320 -8.74 -23.82 -4.83
N PRO A 321 -7.60 -23.85 -5.54
CA PRO A 321 -6.36 -23.24 -5.07
C PRO A 321 -6.49 -21.71 -4.95
N VAL A 322 -5.74 -21.15 -4.01
CA VAL A 322 -5.73 -19.72 -3.68
C VAL A 322 -4.32 -19.16 -3.80
N LEU A 323 -4.16 -18.20 -4.72
CA LEU A 323 -3.04 -17.27 -4.78
C LEU A 323 -3.44 -15.97 -4.07
N TYR A 324 -2.66 -15.52 -3.11
CA TYR A 324 -2.88 -14.24 -2.44
C TYR A 324 -1.71 -13.32 -2.79
N TYR A 325 -1.98 -12.23 -3.53
CA TYR A 325 -1.02 -11.20 -3.90
C TYR A 325 -1.20 -9.97 -3.00
N ILE A 326 -0.08 -9.35 -2.62
CA ILE A 326 0.00 -8.26 -1.63
C ILE A 326 -0.45 -8.78 -0.26
N ALA A 327 0.54 -9.18 0.54
CA ALA A 327 0.29 -9.82 1.82
C ALA A 327 -0.32 -8.86 2.85
N PRO A 328 -1.27 -9.32 3.67
CA PRO A 328 -1.70 -8.55 4.82
C PRO A 328 -0.53 -8.32 5.78
N GLN A 329 -0.30 -7.08 6.21
CA GLN A 329 0.84 -6.65 7.05
C GLN A 329 0.83 -7.20 8.51
N MET A 330 0.64 -8.52 8.68
CA MET A 330 0.47 -9.16 9.99
C MET A 330 1.73 -9.10 10.85
N TRP A 331 2.90 -8.91 10.23
CA TRP A 331 4.18 -8.65 10.89
C TRP A 331 4.11 -7.41 11.80
N ALA A 332 3.46 -6.33 11.36
CA ALA A 332 3.41 -5.09 12.12
C ALA A 332 2.58 -5.20 13.42
N TRP A 333 1.41 -5.84 13.37
CA TRP A 333 0.38 -5.71 14.42
C TRP A 333 -0.25 -7.01 14.92
N GLY A 334 0.10 -8.17 14.36
CA GLY A 334 -0.48 -9.43 14.84
C GLY A 334 0.11 -10.72 14.24
N PRO A 335 1.38 -11.07 14.50
CA PRO A 335 2.01 -12.29 13.95
C PRO A 335 1.25 -13.59 14.26
N LYS A 336 0.53 -13.67 15.39
CA LYS A 336 -0.35 -14.81 15.72
C LYS A 336 -1.47 -15.04 14.69
N ARG A 337 -1.83 -14.03 13.89
CA ARG A 337 -2.87 -14.12 12.84
C ARG A 337 -2.39 -14.77 11.55
N VAL A 338 -1.10 -15.00 11.35
CA VAL A 338 -0.55 -15.66 10.13
C VAL A 338 -1.20 -17.03 9.89
N ARG A 339 -1.62 -17.72 10.95
CA ARG A 339 -2.45 -18.95 10.90
C ARG A 339 -3.72 -18.82 10.04
N LYS A 340 -4.26 -17.62 9.82
CA LYS A 340 -5.42 -17.36 8.94
C LYS A 340 -5.09 -17.42 7.45
N LEU A 341 -3.81 -17.53 7.08
CA LEU A 341 -3.33 -17.77 5.71
C LEU A 341 -3.14 -19.27 5.42
N ALA A 342 -3.44 -20.18 6.35
CA ALA A 342 -3.44 -21.63 6.07
C ALA A 342 -4.31 -22.06 4.86
N PRO A 343 -5.40 -21.35 4.49
CA PRO A 343 -6.14 -21.60 3.25
C PRO A 343 -5.47 -21.07 1.95
N VAL A 344 -4.24 -20.57 2.00
CA VAL A 344 -3.54 -19.93 0.87
C VAL A 344 -2.43 -20.85 0.36
N ASN A 345 -2.52 -21.26 -0.90
CA ASN A 345 -1.55 -22.16 -1.54
C ASN A 345 -0.23 -21.45 -1.88
N ARG A 346 -0.30 -20.18 -2.32
CA ARG A 346 0.87 -19.30 -2.54
C ARG A 346 0.58 -17.87 -2.09
N LEU A 347 1.56 -17.25 -1.43
CA LEU A 347 1.50 -15.84 -1.01
C LEU A 347 2.56 -15.04 -1.77
N ALA A 348 2.15 -14.24 -2.74
CA ALA A 348 3.03 -13.33 -3.46
C ALA A 348 3.21 -12.03 -2.65
N VAL A 349 4.39 -11.88 -2.03
CA VAL A 349 4.73 -10.76 -1.14
C VAL A 349 5.50 -9.66 -1.87
N ILE A 350 5.34 -8.41 -1.44
CA ILE A 350 5.87 -7.24 -2.17
C ILE A 350 6.97 -6.49 -1.42
N LEU A 351 7.23 -6.80 -0.15
CA LEU A 351 8.39 -6.32 0.60
C LEU A 351 9.37 -7.48 0.84
N PRO A 352 10.69 -7.28 0.71
CA PRO A 352 11.67 -8.38 0.70
C PRO A 352 11.71 -9.18 2.01
N PHE A 353 11.51 -8.53 3.16
CA PHE A 353 11.50 -9.18 4.47
C PHE A 353 10.25 -10.04 4.72
N GLU A 354 9.17 -9.85 3.95
CA GLU A 354 7.93 -10.59 4.16
C GLU A 354 8.08 -12.08 3.83
N GLU A 355 8.90 -12.45 2.85
CA GLU A 355 9.03 -13.84 2.42
C GLU A 355 9.58 -14.71 3.56
N ALA A 356 10.70 -14.30 4.18
CA ALA A 356 11.25 -14.97 5.35
C ALA A 356 10.21 -15.03 6.49
N PHE A 357 9.59 -13.89 6.82
CA PHE A 357 8.57 -13.82 7.88
C PHE A 357 7.41 -14.79 7.67
N PHE A 358 6.92 -14.97 6.45
CA PHE A 358 5.82 -15.89 6.18
C PHE A 358 6.28 -17.35 6.07
N ARG A 359 7.45 -17.63 5.47
CA ARG A 359 8.02 -18.98 5.34
C ARG A 359 8.39 -19.60 6.68
N GLU A 360 9.01 -18.84 7.59
CA GLU A 360 9.25 -19.22 9.00
C GLU A 360 7.98 -19.69 9.73
N ARG A 361 6.81 -19.22 9.29
CA ARG A 361 5.51 -19.43 9.93
C ARG A 361 4.62 -20.40 9.16
N GLY A 362 5.22 -21.18 8.26
CA GLY A 362 4.59 -22.28 7.52
C GLY A 362 3.72 -21.84 6.34
N VAL A 363 3.83 -20.59 5.88
CA VAL A 363 3.10 -20.09 4.71
C VAL A 363 4.03 -20.06 3.49
N ALA A 364 3.56 -20.62 2.38
CA ALA A 364 4.31 -20.73 1.13
C ALA A 364 4.40 -19.38 0.40
N ALA A 365 5.24 -18.48 0.93
CA ALA A 365 5.47 -17.14 0.37
C ALA A 365 6.59 -17.10 -0.67
N THR A 366 6.51 -16.12 -1.57
CA THR A 366 7.51 -15.79 -2.59
C THR A 366 7.53 -14.29 -2.81
N PHE A 367 8.69 -13.65 -2.74
CA PHE A 367 8.88 -12.25 -3.03
C PHE A 367 8.81 -12.02 -4.54
N VAL A 368 7.79 -11.27 -4.98
CA VAL A 368 7.57 -10.96 -6.40
C VAL A 368 8.11 -9.58 -6.79
N GLY A 369 8.81 -8.87 -5.90
CA GLY A 369 9.17 -7.47 -6.09
C GLY A 369 7.97 -6.52 -5.86
N HIS A 370 8.25 -5.23 -5.74
CA HIS A 370 7.22 -4.24 -5.41
C HIS A 370 6.58 -3.62 -6.68
N PRO A 371 5.25 -3.64 -6.86
CA PRO A 371 4.60 -3.22 -8.11
C PRO A 371 4.75 -1.73 -8.47
N LEU A 372 5.28 -0.89 -7.58
CA LEU A 372 5.70 0.46 -7.95
C LEU A 372 6.87 0.47 -8.95
N LYS A 373 7.70 -0.59 -8.98
CA LYS A 373 8.78 -0.77 -9.98
C LYS A 373 8.24 -1.09 -11.38
N ASP A 374 6.96 -1.43 -11.50
CA ASP A 374 6.27 -1.69 -12.78
C ASP A 374 5.65 -0.41 -13.37
N ARG A 375 5.71 0.74 -12.67
CA ARG A 375 5.24 2.04 -13.18
C ARG A 375 6.27 2.65 -14.15
N PRO A 376 5.83 3.46 -15.14
CA PRO A 376 6.74 4.28 -15.94
C PRO A 376 7.64 5.16 -15.06
N ALA A 377 8.85 5.45 -15.54
CA ALA A 377 9.76 6.36 -14.85
C ALA A 377 9.18 7.78 -14.78
N PRO A 378 9.43 8.54 -13.69
CA PRO A 378 9.04 9.95 -13.62
C PRO A 378 9.78 10.79 -14.68
N PRO A 379 9.17 11.88 -15.19
CA PRO A 379 9.87 12.83 -16.06
C PRO A 379 10.98 13.57 -15.30
N PRO A 380 11.99 14.13 -16.00
CA PRO A 380 13.07 14.89 -15.36
C PRO A 380 12.55 16.08 -14.53
N ARG A 381 13.21 16.39 -13.40
CA ARG A 381 12.72 17.41 -12.43
C ARG A 381 12.35 18.77 -13.05
N ALA A 382 13.17 19.27 -13.96
CA ALA A 382 12.91 20.53 -14.67
C ALA A 382 11.67 20.46 -15.58
N GLU A 383 11.37 19.30 -16.16
CA GLU A 383 10.16 19.07 -16.96
C GLU A 383 8.93 18.89 -16.08
N ALA A 384 9.04 18.11 -15.00
CA ALA A 384 8.00 17.96 -14.00
C ALA A 384 7.57 19.32 -13.42
N ARG A 385 8.53 20.20 -13.12
CA ARG A 385 8.28 21.59 -12.72
C ARG A 385 7.48 22.34 -13.80
N ARG A 386 7.91 22.33 -15.07
CA ARG A 386 7.17 22.97 -16.19
C ARG A 386 5.73 22.45 -16.32
N LEU A 387 5.52 21.13 -16.28
CA LEU A 387 4.19 20.49 -16.37
C LEU A 387 3.28 20.86 -15.19
N LEU A 388 3.85 21.21 -14.04
CA LEU A 388 3.14 21.70 -12.86
C LEU A 388 3.05 23.25 -12.81
N GLY A 389 3.53 23.93 -13.85
CA GLY A 389 3.61 25.39 -13.95
C GLY A 389 4.57 26.06 -12.95
N LEU A 390 5.50 25.28 -12.40
CA LEU A 390 6.53 25.74 -11.47
C LEU A 390 7.76 26.24 -12.22
N ASP A 391 8.47 27.18 -11.63
CA ASP A 391 9.78 27.64 -12.10
C ASP A 391 10.77 26.45 -12.12
N PRO A 392 11.43 26.14 -13.26
CA PRO A 392 12.35 25.01 -13.36
C PRO A 392 13.65 25.17 -12.55
N ALA A 393 14.09 26.40 -12.26
CA ALA A 393 15.35 26.69 -11.57
C ALA A 393 15.18 26.65 -10.04
N ARG A 394 14.04 27.12 -9.51
CA ARG A 394 13.79 27.23 -8.07
C ARG A 394 13.56 25.86 -7.39
N GLN A 395 14.11 25.70 -6.18
CA GLN A 395 13.87 24.55 -5.32
C GLN A 395 12.37 24.37 -5.00
N THR A 396 11.94 23.13 -4.78
CA THR A 396 10.53 22.73 -4.61
C THR A 396 10.36 21.74 -3.45
N LEU A 397 9.54 22.12 -2.48
CA LEU A 397 9.06 21.27 -1.39
C LEU A 397 7.76 20.55 -1.79
N GLY A 398 7.80 19.21 -1.77
CA GLY A 398 6.63 18.37 -1.97
C GLY A 398 5.87 18.04 -0.67
N LEU A 399 4.55 18.14 -0.69
CA LEU A 399 3.67 17.82 0.44
C LEU A 399 2.74 16.66 0.09
N PHE A 400 2.85 15.54 0.81
CA PHE A 400 2.12 14.30 0.51
C PHE A 400 1.24 13.88 1.71
N PRO A 401 0.10 14.56 1.98
CA PRO A 401 -0.71 14.39 3.21
C PRO A 401 -1.55 13.10 3.26
N GLY A 402 -1.58 12.31 2.18
CA GLY A 402 -2.31 11.04 2.07
C GLY A 402 -3.25 11.00 0.86
N SER A 403 -3.66 9.80 0.45
CA SER A 403 -4.49 9.56 -0.75
C SER A 403 -5.99 9.48 -0.46
N ARG A 404 -6.38 9.45 0.82
CA ARG A 404 -7.80 9.40 1.26
C ARG A 404 -8.17 10.69 2.00
N ALA A 405 -9.36 11.24 1.77
CA ALA A 405 -9.81 12.49 2.41
C ALA A 405 -9.81 12.51 3.96
N GLN A 406 -9.85 11.35 4.64
CA GLN A 406 -9.66 11.30 6.10
C GLN A 406 -8.17 11.45 6.50
N GLU A 407 -7.23 11.03 5.66
CA GLU A 407 -5.79 11.25 5.87
C GLU A 407 -5.46 12.72 5.64
N VAL A 408 -5.93 13.32 4.55
CA VAL A 408 -5.75 14.75 4.26
C VAL A 408 -6.29 15.62 5.40
N ARG A 409 -7.53 15.38 5.86
CA ARG A 409 -8.13 16.11 7.02
C ARG A 409 -7.33 16.02 8.33
N ARG A 410 -6.45 15.02 8.51
CA ARG A 410 -5.61 14.87 9.71
C ARG A 410 -4.23 15.51 9.59
N HIS A 411 -3.71 15.60 8.37
CA HIS A 411 -2.33 16.03 8.10
C HIS A 411 -2.25 17.44 7.51
N TRP A 412 -3.29 17.93 6.82
CA TRP A 412 -3.23 19.15 6.03
C TRP A 412 -2.84 20.40 6.84
N ALA A 413 -3.49 20.65 7.99
CA ALA A 413 -3.18 21.82 8.82
C ALA A 413 -1.70 21.88 9.23
N ILE A 414 -1.18 20.78 9.79
CA ILE A 414 0.23 20.66 10.19
C ILE A 414 1.20 20.69 8.99
N PHE A 415 0.83 20.14 7.83
CA PHE A 415 1.66 20.23 6.62
C PHE A 415 1.74 21.68 6.11
N ARG A 416 0.61 22.41 6.12
CA ARG A 416 0.55 23.83 5.78
C ARG A 416 1.34 24.70 6.76
N GLU A 417 1.22 24.44 8.06
CA GLU A 417 1.98 25.17 9.09
C GLU A 417 3.49 24.90 9.01
N ALA A 418 3.91 23.67 8.67
CA ALA A 418 5.30 23.34 8.41
C ALA A 418 5.81 24.01 7.12
N ALA A 419 5.02 23.97 6.05
CA ALA A 419 5.30 24.65 4.79
C ALA A 419 5.46 26.17 4.95
N GLY A 420 4.62 26.82 5.76
CA GLY A 420 4.75 28.25 6.10
C GLY A 420 6.06 28.57 6.83
N ARG A 421 6.53 27.67 7.71
CA ARG A 421 7.84 27.80 8.37
C ARG A 421 9.00 27.62 7.40
N VAL A 422 8.90 26.68 6.45
CA VAL A 422 9.90 26.51 5.39
C VAL A 422 9.95 27.75 4.50
N ALA A 423 8.80 28.31 4.08
CA ALA A 423 8.75 29.53 3.29
C ALA A 423 9.37 30.74 4.01
N ALA A 424 9.16 30.87 5.33
CA ALA A 424 9.76 31.94 6.13
C ALA A 424 11.30 31.81 6.26
N ALA A 425 11.84 30.58 6.25
CA ALA A 425 13.27 30.32 6.33
C ALA A 425 13.98 30.25 4.95
N ARG A 426 13.24 29.98 3.88
CA ARG A 426 13.71 29.88 2.49
C ARG A 426 12.66 30.51 1.53
N PRO A 427 12.58 31.84 1.39
CA PRO A 427 11.55 32.51 0.58
C PRO A 427 11.51 32.07 -0.90
N ASP A 428 12.65 31.66 -1.46
CA ASP A 428 12.75 31.21 -2.85
C ASP A 428 12.18 29.81 -3.10
N VAL A 429 11.87 29.03 -2.06
CA VAL A 429 11.35 27.65 -2.21
C VAL A 429 9.88 27.67 -2.66
N GLN A 430 9.61 26.98 -3.77
CA GLN A 430 8.26 26.70 -4.24
C GLN A 430 7.64 25.57 -3.41
N ILE A 431 6.33 25.60 -3.18
CA ILE A 431 5.65 24.59 -2.35
C ILE A 431 4.45 24.03 -3.10
N ILE A 432 4.42 22.70 -3.22
CA ILE A 432 3.39 21.97 -3.96
C ILE A 432 2.88 20.77 -3.15
N ALA A 433 1.57 20.55 -3.16
CA ALA A 433 0.92 19.42 -2.52
C ALA A 433 0.35 18.44 -3.55
N ALA A 434 0.54 17.14 -3.28
CA ALA A 434 -0.18 16.07 -3.96
C ALA A 434 -1.66 16.10 -3.55
N GLY A 435 -2.50 16.40 -4.53
CA GLY A 435 -3.95 16.41 -4.43
C GLY A 435 -4.55 15.00 -4.41
N ALA A 436 -5.75 14.88 -3.83
CA ALA A 436 -6.48 13.62 -3.73
C ALA A 436 -7.98 13.82 -4.08
N ALA A 437 -8.28 14.62 -5.09
CA ALA A 437 -9.63 14.96 -5.54
C ALA A 437 -10.54 13.72 -5.75
N ALA A 438 -10.00 12.62 -6.31
CA ALA A 438 -10.73 11.36 -6.49
C ALA A 438 -11.27 10.74 -5.18
N SER A 439 -10.78 11.17 -4.01
CA SER A 439 -11.27 10.77 -2.69
C SER A 439 -12.20 11.79 -2.02
N GLY A 440 -12.52 12.92 -2.68
CA GLY A 440 -13.23 14.06 -2.09
C GLY A 440 -12.40 14.87 -1.09
N ALA A 441 -11.06 14.87 -1.24
CA ALA A 441 -10.18 15.57 -0.31
C ALA A 441 -10.22 17.10 -0.52
N VAL A 442 -10.51 17.83 0.56
CA VAL A 442 -10.55 19.30 0.59
C VAL A 442 -9.28 19.85 1.25
N TYR A 443 -8.74 20.92 0.68
CA TYR A 443 -7.49 21.57 1.07
C TYR A 443 -7.78 23.04 1.46
N PRO A 444 -8.41 23.29 2.62
CA PRO A 444 -8.79 24.64 3.03
C PRO A 444 -7.58 25.56 3.20
N ASP A 445 -7.75 26.83 2.87
CA ASP A 445 -6.79 27.92 3.14
C ASP A 445 -5.34 27.61 2.72
N PRO A 446 -5.07 27.22 1.45
CA PRO A 446 -3.75 26.76 1.01
C PRO A 446 -2.67 27.85 0.97
N GLY A 447 -3.07 29.13 0.88
CA GLY A 447 -2.13 30.24 0.75
C GLY A 447 -1.23 30.06 -0.50
N PRO A 448 0.10 30.13 -0.37
CA PRO A 448 1.03 29.96 -1.49
C PRO A 448 1.19 28.50 -1.98
N ILE A 449 0.59 27.52 -1.29
CA ILE A 449 0.76 26.09 -1.63
C ILE A 449 -0.07 25.74 -2.86
N ARG A 450 0.58 25.37 -3.96
CA ARG A 450 -0.10 24.83 -5.14
C ARG A 450 -0.59 23.42 -4.86
N VAL A 451 -1.87 23.10 -5.09
CA VAL A 451 -2.39 21.74 -4.93
C VAL A 451 -2.62 21.11 -6.31
N HIS A 452 -1.81 20.12 -6.68
CA HIS A 452 -1.92 19.42 -7.96
C HIS A 452 -2.87 18.22 -7.84
N GLN A 453 -4.02 18.28 -8.50
CA GLN A 453 -4.96 17.16 -8.60
C GLN A 453 -4.59 16.28 -9.80
N GLY A 454 -3.80 15.22 -9.56
CA GLY A 454 -3.29 14.32 -10.59
C GLY A 454 -2.44 13.20 -10.01
N ASP A 455 -1.48 12.67 -10.78
CA ASP A 455 -0.59 11.61 -10.29
C ASP A 455 0.45 12.20 -9.30
N PRO A 456 0.53 11.73 -8.04
CA PRO A 456 1.55 12.16 -7.10
C PRO A 456 2.98 11.94 -7.59
N LEU A 457 3.22 11.02 -8.55
CA LEU A 457 4.53 10.79 -9.16
C LEU A 457 5.09 12.05 -9.85
N LEU A 458 4.22 12.89 -10.44
CA LEU A 458 4.65 14.15 -11.05
C LEU A 458 5.08 15.18 -9.99
N VAL A 459 4.40 15.19 -8.83
CA VAL A 459 4.75 16.03 -7.68
C VAL A 459 6.06 15.57 -7.03
N PHE A 460 6.27 14.26 -6.91
CA PHE A 460 7.57 13.71 -6.50
C PHE A 460 8.68 14.12 -7.48
N ALA A 461 8.47 13.93 -8.80
CA ALA A 461 9.45 14.25 -9.83
C ALA A 461 9.93 15.71 -9.78
N ALA A 462 9.04 16.66 -9.49
CA ALA A 462 9.36 18.08 -9.39
C ALA A 462 10.06 18.51 -8.08
N SER A 463 9.99 17.67 -7.03
CA SER A 463 10.46 18.00 -5.67
C SER A 463 11.95 17.71 -5.47
N ASP A 464 12.59 18.50 -4.61
CA ASP A 464 13.94 18.22 -4.11
C ASP A 464 13.90 17.47 -2.76
N ALA A 465 12.91 17.82 -1.93
CA ALA A 465 12.59 17.15 -0.67
C ALA A 465 11.07 17.09 -0.43
N GLY A 466 10.61 16.21 0.46
CA GLY A 466 9.18 16.01 0.73
C GLY A 466 8.79 15.81 2.21
N ILE A 467 7.61 16.31 2.59
CA ILE A 467 6.91 15.93 3.82
C ILE A 467 5.94 14.80 3.47
N CYS A 468 6.22 13.58 3.93
CA CYS A 468 5.50 12.37 3.53
C CYS A 468 4.64 11.79 4.66
N LYS A 469 3.35 11.58 4.40
CA LYS A 469 2.47 10.76 5.22
C LYS A 469 2.93 9.29 5.13
N SER A 470 3.05 8.60 6.27
CA SER A 470 3.59 7.23 6.30
C SER A 470 2.76 6.18 5.53
N GLY A 471 3.44 5.29 4.81
CA GLY A 471 2.87 4.25 3.95
C GLY A 471 3.60 4.14 2.60
N THR A 472 2.89 3.66 1.57
CA THR A 472 3.39 3.46 0.19
C THR A 472 4.06 4.69 -0.40
N THR A 473 3.57 5.89 -0.04
CA THR A 473 4.14 7.21 -0.34
C THR A 473 5.64 7.32 -0.03
N THR A 474 6.13 6.64 1.01
CA THR A 474 7.57 6.62 1.36
C THR A 474 8.42 5.75 0.41
N LEU A 475 7.80 4.77 -0.26
CA LEU A 475 8.46 3.98 -1.31
C LEU A 475 8.35 4.67 -2.68
N GLU A 476 7.27 5.42 -2.94
CA GLU A 476 7.17 6.29 -4.12
C GLU A 476 8.24 7.40 -4.07
N ALA A 477 8.41 8.05 -2.92
CA ALA A 477 9.50 9.00 -2.67
C ALA A 477 10.88 8.36 -2.87
N ALA A 478 11.09 7.13 -2.37
CA ALA A 478 12.33 6.40 -2.60
C ALA A 478 12.57 6.10 -4.09
N ILE A 479 11.54 5.74 -4.85
CA ILE A 479 11.65 5.47 -6.30
C ILE A 479 11.95 6.73 -7.10
N ALA A 480 11.39 7.88 -6.72
CA ALA A 480 11.66 9.18 -7.35
C ALA A 480 12.96 9.86 -6.87
N ASP A 481 13.73 9.22 -5.98
CA ASP A 481 14.90 9.79 -5.29
C ASP A 481 14.61 11.16 -4.63
N VAL A 482 13.53 11.21 -3.85
CA VAL A 482 13.11 12.38 -3.08
C VAL A 482 13.36 12.13 -1.58
N PRO A 483 14.43 12.72 -1.00
CA PRO A 483 14.63 12.83 0.44
C PRO A 483 13.38 13.34 1.16
N MET A 484 13.08 12.79 2.33
CA MET A 484 11.83 13.07 3.03
C MET A 484 11.95 13.14 4.55
N VAL A 485 10.96 13.79 5.16
CA VAL A 485 10.57 13.54 6.56
C VAL A 485 9.27 12.71 6.57
N ILE A 486 9.17 11.76 7.49
CA ILE A 486 8.01 10.87 7.59
C ILE A 486 7.14 11.31 8.75
N THR A 487 5.82 11.35 8.56
CA THR A 487 4.89 11.69 9.63
C THR A 487 3.58 10.93 9.57
N TYR A 488 2.95 10.77 10.73
CA TYR A 488 1.62 10.18 10.83
C TYR A 488 0.90 10.63 12.10
N ARG A 489 -0.37 11.05 11.95
CA ARG A 489 -1.29 11.37 13.05
C ARG A 489 -2.58 10.55 12.91
N VAL A 490 -3.01 9.93 14.01
CA VAL A 490 -4.32 9.28 14.13
C VAL A 490 -5.06 9.84 15.34
N HIS A 491 -6.32 9.46 15.54
CA HIS A 491 -7.09 9.88 16.71
C HIS A 491 -6.39 9.41 18.01
N PRO A 492 -6.31 10.20 19.09
CA PRO A 492 -5.48 9.87 20.27
C PRO A 492 -5.81 8.51 20.92
N ILE A 493 -7.08 8.13 20.96
CA ILE A 493 -7.51 6.80 21.45
C ILE A 493 -6.98 5.69 20.53
N SER A 494 -7.03 5.90 19.22
CA SER A 494 -6.52 4.96 18.22
C SER A 494 -4.99 4.87 18.23
N SER A 495 -4.26 5.95 18.52
CA SER A 495 -2.79 5.89 18.64
C SER A 495 -2.38 5.11 19.89
N TYR A 496 -3.00 5.37 21.05
CA TYR A 496 -2.73 4.63 22.28
C TYR A 496 -2.92 3.12 22.14
N ILE A 497 -3.95 2.68 21.40
CA ILE A 497 -4.16 1.27 21.07
C ILE A 497 -3.14 0.78 20.03
N ALA A 498 -2.91 1.54 18.95
CA ALA A 498 -2.01 1.13 17.87
C ALA A 498 -0.55 0.96 18.34
N PHE A 499 0.01 1.93 19.08
CA PHE A 499 1.39 1.86 19.58
C PHE A 499 1.61 0.77 20.66
N ARG A 500 0.53 0.16 21.19
CA ARG A 500 0.61 -1.04 22.04
C ARG A 500 0.50 -2.37 21.28
N LEU A 501 0.07 -2.33 20.01
CA LEU A 501 -0.09 -3.49 19.15
C LEU A 501 0.99 -3.58 18.06
N ILE A 502 1.51 -2.43 17.62
CA ILE A 502 2.62 -2.31 16.69
C ILE A 502 3.89 -2.87 17.34
N ARG A 503 4.59 -3.77 16.63
CA ARG A 503 5.80 -4.46 17.09
C ARG A 503 7.05 -4.16 16.26
N VAL A 504 6.95 -3.24 15.30
CA VAL A 504 8.06 -2.83 14.46
C VAL A 504 8.71 -1.53 14.96
N PRO A 505 10.04 -1.36 14.80
CA PRO A 505 10.76 -0.15 15.21
C PRO A 505 10.41 1.10 14.39
N TRP A 506 9.96 0.92 13.15
CA TRP A 506 9.64 1.98 12.20
C TRP A 506 8.21 1.81 11.65
N VAL A 507 7.55 2.92 11.31
CA VAL A 507 6.25 2.91 10.62
C VAL A 507 6.42 3.21 9.13
N GLY A 508 7.48 3.92 8.74
CA GLY A 508 7.84 4.19 7.35
C GLY A 508 8.29 2.94 6.62
N LEU A 509 7.68 2.63 5.47
CA LEU A 509 8.06 1.46 4.67
C LEU A 509 9.49 1.55 4.14
N VAL A 510 9.97 2.75 3.81
CA VAL A 510 11.38 3.00 3.43
C VAL A 510 12.37 2.54 4.52
N ASN A 511 12.11 2.89 5.78
CA ASN A 511 12.94 2.48 6.93
C ASN A 511 12.85 0.97 7.18
N LEU A 512 11.65 0.39 7.05
CA LEU A 512 11.43 -1.06 7.20
C LEU A 512 12.13 -1.90 6.11
N VAL A 513 12.20 -1.40 4.87
CA VAL A 513 12.93 -2.06 3.77
C VAL A 513 14.45 -1.85 3.89
N ALA A 514 14.91 -0.72 4.44
CA ALA A 514 16.30 -0.46 4.74
C ALA A 514 16.82 -1.25 5.96
N GLY A 515 15.97 -1.50 6.96
CA GLY A 515 16.37 -2.09 8.25
C GLY A 515 17.02 -1.08 9.21
N TYR A 516 16.97 0.22 8.88
CA TYR A 516 17.43 1.33 9.71
C TYR A 516 16.63 2.61 9.39
N GLU A 517 16.77 3.65 10.21
CA GLU A 517 16.13 4.95 9.97
C GLU A 517 16.85 5.70 8.83
N VAL A 518 16.35 5.57 7.59
CA VAL A 518 16.79 6.38 6.44
C VAL A 518 16.20 7.78 6.55
N ALA A 519 14.90 7.86 6.81
CA ALA A 519 14.16 9.12 6.88
C ALA A 519 13.47 9.28 8.25
N PRO A 520 13.59 10.44 8.92
CA PRO A 520 13.21 10.61 10.31
C PRO A 520 11.69 10.54 10.53
N GLU A 521 11.27 9.84 11.59
CA GLU A 521 9.83 9.63 11.89
C GLU A 521 9.27 10.56 12.97
N PHE A 522 8.48 11.54 12.53
CA PHE A 522 7.75 12.50 13.38
C PHE A 522 6.30 12.04 13.59
N LEU A 523 6.08 11.21 14.62
CA LEU A 523 4.80 10.53 14.86
C LEU A 523 3.99 11.17 16.01
N GLN A 524 2.67 11.25 15.84
CA GLN A 524 1.69 11.68 16.86
C GLN A 524 2.02 13.01 17.56
N ARG A 525 2.63 13.00 18.75
CA ARG A 525 3.04 14.20 19.49
C ARG A 525 4.37 14.80 19.01
N ARG A 526 5.25 13.98 18.40
CA ARG A 526 6.46 14.45 17.69
C ARG A 526 6.13 15.05 16.32
N ALA A 527 4.92 14.83 15.80
CA ALA A 527 4.42 15.54 14.63
C ALA A 527 4.02 16.97 15.04
N THR A 528 4.98 17.90 15.03
CA THR A 528 4.74 19.34 15.19
C THR A 528 5.16 20.09 13.92
N PRO A 529 4.56 21.26 13.60
CA PRO A 529 4.95 22.03 12.42
C PRO A 529 6.41 22.45 12.39
N GLY A 530 6.99 22.74 13.56
CA GLY A 530 8.43 23.01 13.71
C GLY A 530 9.25 21.78 13.32
N ALA A 531 9.07 20.65 14.02
CA ALA A 531 9.88 19.46 13.80
C ALA A 531 9.83 18.91 12.35
N LEU A 532 8.73 19.10 11.63
CA LEU A 532 8.64 18.78 10.20
C LEU A 532 9.41 19.77 9.31
N ALA A 533 9.37 21.08 9.61
CA ALA A 533 10.15 22.09 8.91
C ALA A 533 11.64 21.93 9.18
N ASP A 534 12.03 21.83 10.46
CA ASP A 534 13.42 21.66 10.92
C ASP A 534 14.06 20.39 10.32
N GLY A 535 13.28 19.32 10.17
CA GLY A 535 13.73 18.07 9.56
C GLY A 535 13.82 18.08 8.03
N VAL A 536 13.08 18.95 7.33
CA VAL A 536 13.04 18.99 5.85
C VAL A 536 13.86 20.14 5.25
N LEU A 537 14.10 21.22 6.01
CA LEU A 537 14.93 22.36 5.59
C LEU A 537 16.34 21.96 5.10
N PRO A 538 17.06 21.03 5.77
CA PRO A 538 18.36 20.57 5.29
C PRO A 538 18.28 19.65 4.06
N LEU A 539 17.12 19.03 3.80
CA LEU A 539 16.92 18.08 2.70
C LEU A 539 16.70 18.75 1.34
N LEU A 540 16.28 20.03 1.35
CA LEU A 540 16.13 20.86 0.15
C LEU A 540 17.49 21.18 -0.49
N ASP A 541 18.55 21.14 0.30
CA ASP A 541 19.93 21.32 -0.15
C ASP A 541 20.51 19.97 -0.62
N VAL A 542 21.04 19.92 -1.84
CA VAL A 542 21.53 18.66 -2.43
C VAL A 542 22.85 18.20 -1.81
N ASP A 543 23.72 19.14 -1.44
CA ASP A 543 25.09 18.84 -0.99
C ASP A 543 25.17 18.66 0.54
N HIS A 544 24.11 19.01 1.26
CA HIS A 544 24.04 18.86 2.70
C HIS A 544 24.17 17.37 3.14
N PRO A 545 25.04 17.02 4.13
CA PRO A 545 25.34 15.63 4.48
C PRO A 545 24.16 14.75 4.93
N THR A 546 23.04 15.34 5.37
CA THR A 546 21.81 14.56 5.64
C THR A 546 21.09 14.14 4.36
N THR A 547 21.14 14.97 3.31
CA THR A 547 20.52 14.70 2.02
C THR A 547 21.22 13.57 1.29
N GLN A 548 22.55 13.59 1.27
CA GLN A 548 23.36 12.54 0.65
C GLN A 548 23.14 11.18 1.34
N ARG A 549 23.24 11.13 2.67
CA ARG A 549 22.95 9.90 3.45
C ARG A 549 21.51 9.39 3.27
N GLN A 550 20.54 10.29 3.06
CA GLN A 550 19.19 9.86 2.64
C GLN A 550 19.20 9.24 1.24
N ARG A 551 19.77 9.89 0.22
CA ARG A 551 19.81 9.37 -1.17
C ARG A 551 20.48 8.00 -1.26
N GLU A 552 21.52 7.75 -0.46
CA GLU A 552 22.14 6.42 -0.32
C GLU A 552 21.18 5.36 0.23
N GLY A 553 20.43 5.69 1.28
CA GLY A 553 19.39 4.82 1.84
C GLY A 553 18.19 4.63 0.90
N LEU A 554 17.79 5.67 0.15
CA LEU A 554 16.75 5.57 -0.88
C LEU A 554 17.20 4.66 -2.04
N ARG A 555 18.48 4.72 -2.46
CA ARG A 555 19.09 3.79 -3.42
C ARG A 555 18.99 2.34 -2.92
N LEU A 556 19.48 2.07 -1.70
CA LEU A 556 19.38 0.74 -1.08
C LEU A 556 17.94 0.22 -1.05
N VAL A 557 16.95 1.08 -0.79
CA VAL A 557 15.53 0.72 -0.84
C VAL A 557 15.08 0.46 -2.29
N ARG A 558 15.40 1.32 -3.27
CA ARG A 558 15.08 1.10 -4.70
C ARG A 558 15.57 -0.25 -5.20
N ASP A 559 16.74 -0.69 -4.74
CA ASP A 559 17.35 -1.96 -5.14
C ASP A 559 16.65 -3.14 -4.42
N ARG A 560 16.41 -3.02 -3.11
CA ARG A 560 15.70 -4.03 -2.30
C ARG A 560 14.21 -4.20 -2.64
N LEU A 561 13.57 -3.24 -3.30
CA LEU A 561 12.23 -3.41 -3.88
C LEU A 561 12.21 -4.35 -5.11
N GLY A 562 13.37 -4.78 -5.59
CA GLY A 562 13.51 -5.76 -6.68
C GLY A 562 13.45 -5.14 -8.08
N ALA A 563 13.57 -6.00 -9.09
CA ALA A 563 13.42 -5.63 -10.49
C ALA A 563 11.93 -5.43 -10.88
N PRO A 564 11.63 -4.69 -11.96
CA PRO A 564 10.29 -4.65 -12.56
C PRO A 564 9.77 -6.04 -12.97
N GLY A 565 8.48 -6.14 -13.30
CA GLY A 565 7.80 -7.37 -13.67
C GLY A 565 7.16 -8.10 -12.49
N ALA A 566 6.68 -7.37 -11.48
CA ALA A 566 6.01 -7.97 -10.32
C ALA A 566 4.69 -8.65 -10.74
N ALA A 567 3.89 -7.99 -11.58
CA ALA A 567 2.67 -8.57 -12.14
C ALA A 567 2.93 -9.87 -12.94
N ASP A 568 4.04 -9.94 -13.67
CA ASP A 568 4.46 -11.14 -14.39
C ASP A 568 4.86 -12.27 -13.44
N ARG A 569 5.67 -12.01 -12.40
CA ARG A 569 6.03 -13.06 -11.42
C ARG A 569 4.81 -13.60 -10.64
N VAL A 570 3.78 -12.78 -10.41
CA VAL A 570 2.49 -13.26 -9.87
C VAL A 570 1.77 -14.19 -10.88
N ALA A 571 1.84 -13.88 -12.17
CA ALA A 571 1.27 -14.74 -13.21
C ALA A 571 2.03 -16.08 -13.38
N ASP A 572 3.31 -16.17 -12.98
CA ASP A 572 4.05 -17.45 -12.93
C ASP A 572 3.49 -18.33 -11.82
N LEU A 573 3.40 -17.80 -10.60
CA LEU A 573 2.82 -18.49 -9.44
C LEU A 573 1.37 -18.92 -9.66
N ALA A 574 0.61 -18.16 -10.45
CA ALA A 574 -0.74 -18.53 -10.90
C ALA A 574 -0.72 -19.70 -11.89
N ALA A 575 0.15 -19.65 -12.91
CA ALA A 575 0.28 -20.72 -13.90
C ALA A 575 0.86 -22.03 -13.30
N GLU A 576 1.69 -21.94 -12.26
CA GLU A 576 2.14 -23.09 -11.45
C GLU A 576 0.99 -23.77 -10.71
N LEU A 577 0.03 -23.00 -10.18
CA LEU A 577 -1.10 -23.52 -9.38
C LEU A 577 -2.22 -24.19 -10.20
N ILE A 578 -2.19 -24.06 -11.53
CA ILE A 578 -3.20 -24.57 -12.47
C ILE A 578 -2.76 -25.89 -13.14
N ARG A 579 -1.50 -26.32 -12.95
CA ARG A 579 -0.88 -27.50 -13.59
C ARG A 579 -0.95 -28.78 -12.74
#